data_AF-A0A1B7X0D4-F1
#
_entry.id   AF-A0A1B7X0D4-F1
#
_cell.length_a   1.000
_cell.length_b   1.000
_cell.length_c   1.000
_cell.angle_alpha   90.00
_cell.angle_beta   90.00
_cell.angle_gamma   90.00
#
_symmetry.space_group_name_H-M   'P 1'
#
loop_
_entity.id
_entity.type
_entity.pdbx_description
1 polymer ?
#
loop_
_entity_poly.entity_id
_entity_poly.type
_entity_poly.pdbx_seq_one_letter_code
_entity_poly.pdbx_strand_id
1 'polypeptide(L)'
;MKYSLTFIVVHSNIDAVEKNKKTKMSKTQITHEDATTELLRGKQIIVKIHDGEFKYKFVTGSSDTSYLEIISPNGSLFSKRAIERTDLPKRMEEANSLPHVTFWTKDIVVQEAEKL
;
A
#
# COMPACT_ATOMS: atom_id res chain seq x y z
N MET A 1 33.92 -10.90 19.28
CA MET A 1 33.21 -12.12 18.84
C MET A 1 32.87 -11.94 17.36
N LYS A 2 33.43 -12.77 16.47
CA LYS A 2 33.24 -12.69 15.00
C LYS A 2 32.16 -13.69 14.61
N TYR A 3 31.05 -13.23 14.02
CA TYR A 3 30.08 -14.11 13.36
C TYR A 3 30.46 -14.24 11.89
N SER A 4 30.77 -15.46 11.45
CA SER A 4 31.00 -15.79 10.05
C SER A 4 29.71 -16.39 9.50
N LEU A 5 29.06 -15.74 8.53
CA LEU A 5 27.90 -16.28 7.81
C LEU A 5 28.38 -16.99 6.53
N THR A 6 28.14 -18.30 6.46
CA THR A 6 28.30 -19.10 5.24
C THR A 6 26.98 -19.09 4.48
N PHE A 7 27.00 -18.70 3.20
CA PHE A 7 25.82 -18.69 2.34
C PHE A 7 25.69 -20.04 1.61
N ILE A 8 24.54 -20.72 1.75
CA ILE A 8 24.18 -21.86 0.91
C ILE A 8 23.40 -21.32 -0.29
N VAL A 9 23.97 -21.49 -1.49
CA VAL A 9 23.29 -21.23 -2.76
C VAL A 9 22.46 -22.46 -3.10
N VAL A 10 21.13 -22.31 -3.11
CA VAL A 10 20.21 -23.28 -3.70
C VAL A 10 19.72 -22.70 -5.01
N HIS A 11 20.23 -23.23 -6.13
CA HIS A 11 19.67 -22.99 -7.45
C HIS A 11 18.38 -23.79 -7.58
N SER A 12 17.24 -23.09 -7.56
CA SER A 12 15.97 -23.68 -8.00
C SER A 12 15.77 -23.32 -9.47
N ASN A 13 15.70 -24.35 -10.32
CA ASN A 13 15.20 -24.25 -11.69
C ASN A 13 13.74 -23.79 -11.65
N ILE A 14 13.46 -22.55 -12.08
CA ILE A 14 12.11 -21.98 -12.20
C ILE A 14 11.85 -21.68 -13.68
N ASP A 15 11.86 -22.72 -14.52
CA ASP A 15 11.65 -22.60 -15.97
C ASP A 15 10.39 -23.35 -16.47
N ALA A 16 9.44 -23.68 -15.59
CA ALA A 16 8.31 -24.51 -16.02
C ALA A 16 6.94 -24.20 -15.38
N VAL A 17 6.57 -22.93 -15.17
CA VAL A 17 5.14 -22.54 -15.06
C VAL A 17 4.94 -21.11 -15.60
N GLU A 18 5.21 -20.91 -16.89
CA GLU A 18 4.95 -19.66 -17.63
C GLU A 18 3.55 -19.60 -18.26
N LYS A 19 2.54 -20.31 -17.72
CA LYS A 19 1.19 -20.33 -18.30
C LYS A 19 0.08 -20.36 -17.25
N ASN A 20 -0.10 -19.26 -16.50
CA ASN A 20 -1.42 -18.70 -16.17
C ASN A 20 -1.32 -17.36 -15.43
N LYS A 21 -1.74 -16.28 -16.11
CA LYS A 21 -2.13 -14.94 -15.60
C LYS A 21 -1.38 -14.43 -14.35
N LYS A 22 -0.16 -13.92 -14.53
CA LYS A 22 0.31 -12.81 -13.67
C LYS A 22 -0.51 -11.58 -14.03
N THR A 23 -1.60 -11.32 -13.31
CA THR A 23 -2.24 -10.00 -13.30
C THR A 23 -1.19 -9.02 -12.78
N LYS A 24 -0.50 -8.34 -13.70
CA LYS A 24 0.51 -7.34 -13.35
C LYS A 24 -0.26 -6.15 -12.79
N MET A 25 -0.40 -6.09 -11.46
CA MET A 25 -1.02 -4.94 -10.81
C MET A 25 -0.25 -3.68 -11.21
N SER A 26 -0.91 -2.79 -11.94
CA SER A 26 -0.37 -1.47 -12.26
C SER A 26 -0.53 -0.57 -11.05
N LYS A 27 0.50 0.25 -10.75
CA LYS A 27 0.42 1.29 -9.74
C LYS A 27 0.14 2.61 -10.48
N THR A 28 -0.88 3.34 -10.05
CA THR A 28 -1.25 4.64 -10.61
C THR A 28 -0.92 5.72 -9.58
N GLN A 29 -0.14 6.74 -9.97
CA GLN A 29 0.12 7.88 -9.09
C GLN A 29 -1.14 8.74 -9.01
N ILE A 30 -1.49 9.21 -7.82
CA ILE A 30 -2.73 9.96 -7.54
C ILE A 30 -2.43 11.19 -6.70
N THR A 31 -3.38 12.12 -6.66
CA THR A 31 -3.29 13.29 -5.76
C THR A 31 -3.60 12.88 -4.31
N HIS A 32 -3.33 13.77 -3.35
CA HIS A 32 -3.70 13.54 -1.95
C HIS A 32 -5.23 13.55 -1.73
N GLU A 33 -5.99 14.28 -2.56
CA GLU A 33 -7.45 14.31 -2.57
C GLU A 33 -8.03 12.96 -3.04
N ASP A 34 -7.50 12.43 -4.14
CA ASP A 34 -7.84 11.09 -4.64
C ASP A 34 -7.47 10.02 -3.61
N ALA A 35 -6.30 10.14 -2.99
CA ALA A 35 -5.83 9.23 -1.95
C ALA A 35 -6.77 9.21 -0.74
N THR A 36 -7.28 10.37 -0.34
CA THR A 36 -8.31 10.50 0.70
C THR A 36 -9.59 9.78 0.28
N THR A 37 -10.05 10.00 -0.96
CA THR A 37 -11.26 9.35 -1.49
C THR A 37 -11.15 7.83 -1.51
N GLU A 38 -10.01 7.31 -1.97
CA GLU A 38 -9.76 5.86 -2.02
C GLU A 38 -9.70 5.25 -0.62
N LEU A 39 -9.06 5.91 0.34
CA LEU A 39 -9.07 5.50 1.75
C LEU A 39 -10.48 5.50 2.34
N LEU A 40 -11.28 6.54 2.09
CA LEU A 40 -12.68 6.61 2.54
C LEU A 40 -13.59 5.53 1.91
N ARG A 41 -13.20 5.00 0.75
CA ARG A 41 -13.83 3.84 0.10
C ARG A 41 -13.38 2.49 0.67
N GLY A 42 -12.50 2.50 1.68
CA GLY A 42 -11.94 1.31 2.31
C GLY A 42 -10.83 0.66 1.49
N LYS A 43 -10.32 1.33 0.45
CA LYS A 43 -9.16 0.85 -0.31
C LYS A 43 -7.88 1.20 0.43
N GLN A 44 -6.82 0.50 0.03
CA GLN A 44 -5.47 0.76 0.53
C GLN A 44 -4.70 1.55 -0.52
N ILE A 45 -4.01 2.59 -0.08
CA ILE A 45 -3.09 3.36 -0.93
C ILE A 45 -1.64 3.05 -0.53
N ILE A 46 -0.72 3.43 -1.40
CA ILE A 46 0.72 3.43 -1.15
C ILE A 46 1.16 4.88 -1.04
N VAL A 47 1.85 5.20 0.05
CA VAL A 47 2.49 6.48 0.29
C VAL A 47 3.99 6.26 0.22
N LYS A 48 4.64 6.83 -0.79
CA LYS A 48 6.11 6.83 -0.87
C LYS A 48 6.65 8.03 -0.13
N ILE A 49 7.59 7.80 0.77
CA ILE A 49 8.31 8.84 1.50
C ILE A 49 9.80 8.56 1.29
N HIS A 50 10.51 9.43 0.56
CA HIS A 50 11.85 9.12 0.05
C HIS A 50 11.87 7.76 -0.71
N ASP A 51 12.76 6.83 -0.32
CA ASP A 51 12.87 5.49 -0.89
C ASP A 51 11.93 4.45 -0.23
N GLY A 52 11.18 4.85 0.81
CA GLY A 52 10.28 3.96 1.55
C GLY A 52 8.88 3.90 0.96
N GLU A 53 8.35 2.69 0.72
CA GLU A 53 6.94 2.47 0.37
C GLU A 53 6.11 2.08 1.61
N PHE A 54 5.28 2.99 2.10
CA PHE A 54 4.32 2.73 3.17
C PHE A 54 2.95 2.45 2.59
N LYS A 55 2.16 1.63 3.27
CA LYS A 55 0.77 1.36 2.89
C LYS A 55 -0.15 1.98 3.91
N TYR A 56 -1.10 2.79 3.45
CA TYR A 56 -2.09 3.42 4.32
C TYR A 56 -3.42 2.71 4.10
N LYS A 57 -4.09 2.37 5.20
CA LYS A 57 -5.40 1.75 5.20
C LYS A 57 -6.29 2.47 6.21
N PHE A 58 -7.44 2.93 5.75
CA PHE A 58 -8.44 3.52 6.63
C PHE A 58 -9.46 2.44 7.01
N VAL A 59 -9.58 2.20 8.32
CA VAL A 59 -10.44 1.16 8.89
C VAL A 59 -11.53 1.85 9.68
N THR A 60 -12.75 1.83 9.14
CA THR A 60 -13.95 2.28 9.85
C THR A 60 -14.44 1.16 10.77
N GLY A 61 -14.39 1.36 12.09
CA GLY A 61 -14.92 0.40 13.05
C GLY A 61 -16.45 0.45 13.17
N SER A 62 -17.05 -0.59 13.75
CA SER A 62 -18.49 -0.67 14.04
C SER A 62 -18.95 0.18 15.24
N SER A 63 -18.03 0.88 15.91
CA SER A 63 -18.26 1.59 17.18
C SER A 63 -17.65 2.99 17.14
N ASP A 64 -18.15 3.82 16.21
CA ASP A 64 -17.85 5.26 15.99
C ASP A 64 -16.36 5.67 15.84
N THR A 65 -15.45 4.72 15.99
CA THR A 65 -14.00 4.95 16.01
C THR A 65 -13.41 4.42 14.72
N SER A 66 -12.87 5.33 13.91
CA SER A 66 -12.10 4.97 12.72
C SER A 66 -10.60 5.05 13.02
N TYR A 67 -9.83 4.24 12.30
CA TYR A 67 -8.38 4.15 12.46
C TYR A 67 -7.70 4.34 11.12
N LEU A 68 -6.58 5.06 11.12
CA LEU A 68 -5.61 5.02 10.03
C LEU A 68 -4.48 4.07 10.42
N GLU A 69 -4.34 2.99 9.67
CA GLU A 69 -3.25 2.01 9.80
C GLU A 69 -2.18 2.33 8.76
N ILE A 70 -0.93 2.45 9.23
CA ILE A 70 0.27 2.63 8.40
C ILE A 70 1.08 1.36 8.51
N ILE A 71 1.31 0.68 7.39
CA ILE A 71 2.09 -0.55 7.31
C ILE A 71 3.42 -0.24 6.62
N SER A 72 4.53 -0.64 7.25
CA SER A 72 5.90 -0.43 6.75
C SER A 72 6.22 -1.34 5.55
N PRO A 73 7.31 -1.07 4.81
CA PRO A 73 7.71 -1.87 3.64
C PRO A 73 7.87 -3.38 3.94
N ASN A 74 8.32 -3.73 5.16
CA ASN A 74 8.48 -5.11 5.62
C ASN A 74 7.15 -5.81 5.98
N GLY A 75 6.01 -5.15 5.80
CA GLY A 75 4.68 -5.68 6.09
C GLY A 75 4.23 -5.60 7.55
N SER A 76 5.07 -5.04 8.44
CA SER A 76 4.71 -4.83 9.85
C SER A 76 3.81 -3.61 10.03
N LEU A 77 2.95 -3.62 11.05
CA LEU A 77 2.20 -2.44 11.45
C LEU A 77 3.18 -1.41 12.01
N PHE A 78 3.31 -0.28 11.32
CA PHE A 78 4.18 0.82 11.74
C PHE A 78 3.47 1.75 12.72
N SER A 79 2.21 2.10 12.42
CA SER A 79 1.40 2.97 13.27
C SER A 79 -0.09 2.69 13.09
N LYS A 80 -0.85 2.85 14.17
CA LYS A 80 -2.30 2.77 14.19
C LYS A 80 -2.83 3.92 15.02
N ARG A 81 -3.53 4.86 14.38
CA ARG A 81 -4.02 6.07 15.04
C ARG A 81 -5.53 6.19 14.87
N ALA A 82 -6.24 6.41 15.98
CA ALA A 82 -7.64 6.79 15.94
C ALA A 82 -7.77 8.16 15.26
N ILE A 83 -8.72 8.28 14.35
CA ILE A 83 -8.93 9.49 13.56
C ILE A 83 -10.41 9.58 13.19
N GLU A 84 -10.98 10.79 13.29
CA GLU A 84 -12.31 11.05 12.78
C GLU A 84 -12.31 11.02 11.25
N ARG A 85 -13.41 10.59 10.65
CA ARG A 85 -13.54 10.52 9.18
C ARG A 85 -13.36 11.89 8.53
N THR A 86 -13.82 12.94 9.20
CA THR A 86 -13.72 14.35 8.80
C THR A 86 -12.29 14.89 8.86
N ASP A 87 -11.42 14.29 9.67
CA ASP A 87 -10.02 14.69 9.83
C ASP A 87 -9.09 14.04 8.81
N LEU A 88 -9.52 12.96 8.14
CA LEU A 88 -8.70 12.25 7.16
C LEU A 88 -8.16 13.16 6.04
N PRO A 89 -8.95 14.05 5.40
CA PRO A 89 -8.43 14.98 4.38
C PRO A 89 -7.28 15.83 4.91
N LYS A 90 -7.42 16.39 6.11
CA LYS A 90 -6.37 17.20 6.75
C LYS A 90 -5.09 16.40 7.00
N ARG A 91 -5.21 15.13 7.43
CA ARG A 91 -4.03 14.25 7.60
C ARG A 91 -3.32 13.93 6.29
N MET A 92 -4.08 13.78 5.21
CA MET A 92 -3.50 13.55 3.89
C MET A 92 -2.81 14.79 3.34
N GLU A 93 -3.36 15.98 3.58
CA GLU A 93 -2.73 17.27 3.28
C GLU A 93 -1.42 17.48 4.07
N GLU A 94 -1.43 17.17 5.38
CA GLU A 94 -0.22 17.19 6.22
C GLU A 94 0.86 16.25 5.67
N ALA A 95 0.49 15.04 5.24
CA ALA A 95 1.41 14.09 4.63
C ALA A 95 1.94 14.58 3.26
N ASN A 96 1.10 15.22 2.45
CA ASN A 96 1.49 15.81 1.17
C ASN A 96 2.46 16.99 1.32
N SER A 97 2.40 17.68 2.46
CA SER A 97 3.30 18.80 2.77
C SER A 97 4.72 18.35 3.16
N LEU A 98 4.93 17.05 3.41
CA LEU A 98 6.25 16.50 3.66
C LEU A 98 7.05 16.40 2.35
N PRO A 99 8.35 16.68 2.37
CA PRO A 99 9.18 16.59 1.17
C PRO A 99 9.24 15.15 0.65
N HIS A 100 9.27 15.00 -0.68
CA HIS A 100 9.40 13.72 -1.37
C HIS A 100 8.25 12.72 -1.10
N VAL A 101 7.06 13.21 -0.76
CA VAL A 101 5.87 12.36 -0.65
C VAL A 101 5.15 12.24 -1.99
N THR A 102 4.82 11.01 -2.37
CA THR A 102 3.92 10.74 -3.51
C THR A 102 2.91 9.66 -3.15
N PHE A 103 1.67 9.81 -3.64
CA PHE A 103 0.57 8.89 -3.39
C PHE A 103 0.32 8.02 -4.61
N TRP A 104 0.06 6.75 -4.38
CA TRP A 104 -0.21 5.78 -5.43
C TRP A 104 -1.35 4.87 -5.01
N THR A 105 -2.24 4.54 -5.94
CA THR A 105 -3.20 3.44 -5.76
C THR A 105 -2.75 2.22 -6.56
N LYS A 106 -3.22 1.05 -6.16
CA LYS A 106 -3.11 -0.15 -6.99
C LYS A 106 -4.39 -0.27 -7.78
N ASP A 107 -4.28 -0.17 -9.10
CA ASP A 107 -5.38 -0.54 -9.97
C ASP A 107 -5.44 -2.06 -10.04
N ILE A 108 -6.59 -2.61 -9.66
CA ILE A 108 -6.96 -3.95 -10.10
C ILE A 108 -7.38 -3.76 -11.56
N VAL A 109 -6.54 -4.17 -12.50
CA VAL A 109 -6.99 -4.40 -13.88
C VAL A 109 -8.02 -5.52 -13.78
N VAL A 110 -9.28 -5.14 -13.67
CA VAL A 110 -10.39 -6.05 -13.99
C VAL A 110 -10.23 -6.26 -15.48
N GLN A 111 -9.56 -7.36 -15.87
CA GLN A 111 -9.82 -7.90 -17.21
C GLN A 111 -11.32 -8.18 -17.19
N GLU A 112 -12.10 -7.32 -17.84
CA GLU A 112 -13.47 -7.66 -18.19
C GLU A 112 -13.42 -9.09 -18.73
N ALA A 113 -14.12 -9.99 -18.05
CA ALA A 113 -14.41 -11.28 -18.63
C ALA A 113 -15.29 -10.95 -19.85
N GLU A 114 -14.66 -10.87 -21.02
CA GLU A 114 -15.33 -10.82 -22.30
C GLU A 114 -16.41 -11.90 -22.27
N LYS A 115 -17.66 -11.45 -22.30
CA LYS A 115 -18.84 -12.31 -22.25
C LYS A 115 -18.87 -13.07 -23.56
N LEU A 116 -18.69 -14.40 -23.47
CA LEU A 116 -18.85 -15.40 -24.54
C LEU A 116 -20.11 -15.15 -25.37
#